data_AF-A0A432HV22-F1
#
_entry.id   AF-A0A432HV22-F1
#
_cell.length_a   1.000
_cell.length_b   1.000
_cell.length_c   1.000
_cell.angle_alpha   90.00
_cell.angle_beta   90.00
_cell.angle_gamma   90.00
#
_symmetry.space_group_name_H-M   'P 1'
#
loop_
_entity.id
_entity.type
_entity.pdbx_description
1 polymer ?
#
loop_
_entity_poly.entity_id
_entity_poly.type
_entity_poly.pdbx_seq_one_letter_code
_entity_poly.pdbx_strand_id
1 'polypeptide(L)'
;GSRDAATRALRTDLGLSPRGGVDVADLTVSQRAEYECRMAEIAQEWPLVDVAMFVDHIDHAVELIGIDHVGISSDFDGGGGVEGWNDASETLNVTLELVRRGYTEEEIAKLWGGNLLRVLREVERVAADMQR
;
A
#
# COMPACT_ATOMS: atom_id res chain seq x y z
N GLY A 1 -11.01 18.68 0.73
CA GLY A 1 -11.51 17.44 1.35
C GLY A 1 -10.54 16.32 1.03
N SER A 2 -10.42 15.34 1.89
CA SER A 2 -9.71 14.08 1.58
C SER A 2 -10.66 12.91 1.84
N ARG A 3 -10.44 11.79 1.15
CA ARG A 3 -11.17 10.53 1.37
C ARG A 3 -11.19 10.18 2.86
N ASP A 4 -10.04 10.24 3.53
CA ASP A 4 -9.93 9.97 4.97
C ASP A 4 -10.81 10.89 5.82
N ALA A 5 -10.84 12.18 5.52
CA ALA A 5 -11.67 13.12 6.27
C ALA A 5 -13.16 12.82 6.07
N ALA A 6 -13.56 12.49 4.83
CA ALA A 6 -14.94 12.11 4.50
C ALA A 6 -15.34 10.79 5.18
N THR A 7 -14.49 9.76 5.13
CA THR A 7 -14.70 8.47 5.81
C THR A 7 -14.80 8.64 7.32
N ARG A 8 -13.94 9.45 7.94
CA ARG A 8 -14.02 9.73 9.39
C ARG A 8 -15.31 10.45 9.77
N ALA A 9 -15.76 11.40 8.95
CA ALA A 9 -17.01 12.13 9.17
C ALA A 9 -18.21 11.18 9.09
N LEU A 10 -18.28 10.34 8.04
CA LEU A 10 -19.31 9.30 7.89
C LEU A 10 -19.35 8.36 9.09
N ARG A 11 -18.19 7.85 9.52
CA ARG A 11 -18.11 6.94 10.67
C ARG A 11 -18.61 7.61 11.94
N THR A 12 -18.24 8.86 12.19
CA THR A 12 -18.70 9.62 13.36
C THR A 12 -20.21 9.84 13.34
N ASP A 13 -20.77 10.15 12.18
CA ASP A 13 -22.21 10.38 11.97
C ASP A 13 -23.05 9.11 12.26
N LEU A 14 -22.51 7.93 11.95
CA LEU A 14 -23.13 6.64 12.25
C LEU A 14 -22.79 6.09 13.66
N GLY A 15 -22.07 6.86 14.49
CA GLY A 15 -21.69 6.44 15.83
C GLY A 15 -20.58 5.38 15.89
N LEU A 16 -19.81 5.21 14.80
CA LEU A 16 -18.67 4.31 14.70
C LEU A 16 -17.37 4.98 15.14
N SER A 17 -16.39 4.19 15.56
CA SER A 17 -15.00 4.60 15.82
C SER A 17 -14.44 5.34 14.60
N PRO A 18 -13.94 6.58 14.75
CA PRO A 18 -13.40 7.34 13.63
C PRO A 18 -12.18 6.69 12.95
N ARG A 19 -11.41 5.85 13.66
CA ARG A 19 -10.16 5.28 13.15
C ARG A 19 -10.30 3.86 12.55
N GLY A 20 -11.53 3.43 12.29
CA GLY A 20 -11.80 2.03 11.95
C GLY A 20 -11.94 1.15 13.20
N GLY A 21 -12.27 -0.12 12.97
CA GLY A 21 -12.55 -1.09 14.01
C GLY A 21 -13.51 -2.17 13.51
N VAL A 22 -13.80 -3.13 14.39
CA VAL A 22 -14.77 -4.22 14.12
C VAL A 22 -16.22 -3.80 14.31
N ASP A 23 -16.47 -2.57 14.74
CA ASP A 23 -17.79 -2.00 15.01
C ASP A 23 -18.73 -1.95 13.80
N VAL A 24 -18.19 -1.97 12.57
CA VAL A 24 -18.98 -2.11 11.33
C VAL A 24 -19.67 -3.47 11.26
N ALA A 25 -19.12 -4.50 11.90
CA ALA A 25 -19.76 -5.81 11.98
C ALA A 25 -21.04 -5.78 12.83
N ASP A 26 -21.13 -4.86 13.79
CA ASP A 26 -22.25 -4.73 14.73
C ASP A 26 -23.44 -3.91 14.18
N LEU A 27 -23.29 -3.32 12.98
CA LEU A 27 -24.36 -2.54 12.34
C LEU A 27 -25.57 -3.40 11.97
N THR A 28 -26.77 -2.83 12.17
CA THR A 28 -28.02 -3.38 11.62
C THR A 28 -27.98 -3.40 10.08
N VAL A 29 -28.84 -4.20 9.44
CA VAL A 29 -28.92 -4.28 7.98
C VAL A 29 -29.18 -2.91 7.33
N SER A 30 -30.06 -2.09 7.92
CA SER A 30 -30.36 -0.75 7.41
C SER A 30 -29.18 0.20 7.56
N GLN A 31 -28.47 0.18 8.70
CA GLN A 31 -27.29 1.01 8.90
C GLN A 31 -26.12 0.57 8.01
N ARG A 32 -25.99 -0.73 7.75
CA ARG A 32 -25.00 -1.28 6.83
C ARG A 32 -25.26 -0.81 5.40
N ALA A 33 -26.51 -0.88 4.94
CA ALA A 33 -26.89 -0.40 3.61
C ALA A 33 -26.64 1.12 3.47
N GLU A 34 -26.94 1.92 4.51
CA GLU A 34 -26.63 3.34 4.53
C GLU A 34 -25.11 3.60 4.47
N TYR A 35 -24.34 2.89 5.29
CA TYR A 35 -22.88 2.98 5.31
C TYR A 35 -22.28 2.65 3.93
N GLU A 36 -22.72 1.56 3.30
CA GLU A 36 -22.28 1.15 1.98
C GLU A 36 -22.62 2.18 0.91
N CYS A 37 -23.84 2.72 0.92
CA CYS A 37 -24.27 3.76 -0.02
C CYS A 37 -23.41 5.02 0.10
N ARG A 38 -23.17 5.51 1.32
CA ARG A 38 -22.35 6.71 1.57
C ARG A 38 -20.87 6.47 1.31
N MET A 39 -20.36 5.27 1.58
CA MET A 39 -18.99 4.88 1.19
C MET A 39 -18.83 4.86 -0.34
N ALA A 40 -19.87 4.45 -1.08
CA ALA A 40 -19.85 4.48 -2.54
C ALA A 40 -19.84 5.92 -3.09
N GLU A 41 -20.58 6.85 -2.48
CA GLU A 41 -20.51 8.29 -2.81
C GLU A 41 -19.10 8.84 -2.59
N ILE A 42 -18.49 8.55 -1.43
CA ILE A 42 -17.10 8.92 -1.13
C ILE A 42 -16.14 8.33 -2.16
N ALA A 43 -16.37 7.09 -2.62
CA ALA A 43 -15.54 6.45 -3.64
C ALA A 43 -15.70 7.03 -5.05
N GLN A 44 -16.86 7.60 -5.39
CA GLN A 44 -17.03 8.34 -6.64
C GLN A 44 -16.26 9.66 -6.63
N GLU A 45 -16.24 10.36 -5.50
CA GLU A 45 -15.51 11.63 -5.37
C GLU A 45 -13.99 11.42 -5.22
N TRP A 46 -13.59 10.38 -4.48
CA TRP A 46 -12.20 10.00 -4.27
C TRP A 46 -12.02 8.50 -4.53
N PRO A 47 -11.73 8.11 -5.79
CA PRO A 47 -11.50 6.71 -6.14
C PRO A 47 -10.32 6.13 -5.37
N LEU A 48 -10.34 4.80 -5.18
CA LEU A 48 -9.22 4.08 -4.59
C LEU A 48 -8.02 4.13 -5.54
N VAL A 49 -6.83 4.08 -4.93
CA VAL A 49 -5.59 3.87 -5.68
C VAL A 49 -5.47 2.38 -6.00
N ASP A 50 -4.92 2.06 -7.17
CA ASP A 50 -4.73 0.69 -7.65
C ASP A 50 -3.25 0.33 -7.80
N VAL A 51 -2.97 -0.92 -8.21
CA VAL A 51 -1.61 -1.40 -8.47
C VAL A 51 -0.90 -0.56 -9.54
N ALA A 52 -1.60 -0.06 -10.55
CA ALA A 52 -0.96 0.76 -11.59
C ALA A 52 -0.45 2.08 -11.00
N MET A 53 -1.26 2.77 -10.20
CA MET A 53 -0.83 3.97 -9.48
C MET A 53 0.31 3.68 -8.50
N PHE A 54 0.30 2.52 -7.82
CA PHE A 54 1.41 2.12 -6.97
C PHE A 54 2.72 1.97 -7.76
N VAL A 55 2.67 1.35 -8.94
CA VAL A 55 3.86 1.21 -9.79
C VAL A 55 4.28 2.55 -10.44
N ASP A 56 3.38 3.50 -10.65
CA ASP A 56 3.76 4.88 -11.04
C ASP A 56 4.70 5.52 -9.99
N HIS A 57 4.46 5.26 -8.70
CA HIS A 57 5.35 5.72 -7.64
C HIS A 57 6.71 5.01 -7.64
N ILE A 58 6.75 3.72 -8.01
CA ILE A 58 8.01 3.00 -8.21
C ILE A 58 8.78 3.65 -9.36
N ASP A 59 8.15 3.86 -10.51
CA ASP A 59 8.78 4.49 -11.67
C ASP A 59 9.38 5.85 -11.33
N HIS A 60 8.60 6.70 -10.65
CA HIS A 60 9.08 8.01 -10.23
C HIS A 60 10.28 7.93 -9.28
N ALA A 61 10.25 7.01 -8.31
CA ALA A 61 11.39 6.80 -7.41
C ALA A 61 12.62 6.28 -8.16
N VAL A 62 12.44 5.32 -9.07
CA VAL A 62 13.52 4.78 -9.90
C VAL A 62 14.13 5.87 -10.79
N GLU A 63 13.31 6.73 -11.39
CA GLU A 63 13.78 7.89 -12.18
C GLU A 63 14.57 8.88 -11.32
N LEU A 64 14.10 9.15 -10.10
CA LEU A 64 14.69 10.16 -9.22
C LEU A 64 16.00 9.72 -8.55
N ILE A 65 16.05 8.48 -8.05
CA ILE A 65 17.17 7.98 -7.22
C ILE A 65 17.86 6.72 -7.74
N GLY A 66 17.40 6.17 -8.87
CA GLY A 66 17.97 4.97 -9.50
C GLY A 66 17.49 3.65 -8.93
N ILE A 67 17.43 2.62 -9.78
CA ILE A 67 16.89 1.29 -9.46
C ILE A 67 17.57 0.61 -8.27
N ASP A 68 18.84 0.90 -7.99
CA ASP A 68 19.60 0.28 -6.89
C ASP A 68 19.21 0.82 -5.49
N HIS A 69 18.31 1.81 -5.44
CA HIS A 69 17.94 2.54 -4.23
C HIS A 69 16.45 2.42 -3.87
N VAL A 70 15.68 1.62 -4.61
CA VAL A 70 14.24 1.46 -4.43
C VAL A 70 13.91 0.04 -3.94
N GLY A 71 12.93 -0.08 -3.05
CA GLY A 71 12.40 -1.36 -2.58
C GLY A 71 10.88 -1.27 -2.41
N ILE A 72 10.23 -2.42 -2.25
CA ILE A 72 8.77 -2.53 -2.14
C ILE A 72 8.36 -2.98 -0.74
N SER A 73 7.35 -2.34 -0.16
CA SER A 73 6.64 -2.83 1.02
C SER A 73 5.16 -2.51 0.93
N SER A 74 4.31 -3.38 1.46
CA SER A 74 2.85 -3.23 1.39
C SER A 74 2.23 -2.45 2.55
N ASP A 75 2.87 -2.47 3.72
CA ASP A 75 2.28 -2.06 5.00
C ASP A 75 0.94 -2.78 5.30
N PHE A 76 0.86 -4.07 4.90
CA PHE A 76 -0.25 -4.95 5.28
C PHE A 76 -0.41 -5.01 6.79
N ASP A 77 -1.66 -5.10 7.24
CA ASP A 77 -2.08 -5.00 8.65
C ASP A 77 -1.75 -3.66 9.35
N GLY A 78 -1.02 -2.75 8.68
CA GLY A 78 -0.71 -1.38 9.12
C GLY A 78 -1.63 -0.30 8.53
N GLY A 79 -2.53 -0.68 7.61
CA GLY A 79 -3.41 0.24 6.89
C GLY A 79 -3.00 0.50 5.43
N GLY A 80 -1.96 -0.20 4.95
CA GLY A 80 -1.59 -0.24 3.55
C GLY A 80 -2.48 -1.14 2.69
N GLY A 81 -2.01 -1.44 1.49
CA GLY A 81 -2.75 -2.11 0.43
C GLY A 81 -3.40 -1.13 -0.55
N VAL A 82 -3.50 -1.58 -1.80
CA VAL A 82 -4.15 -0.85 -2.91
C VAL A 82 -5.08 -1.81 -3.66
N GLU A 83 -5.97 -1.29 -4.50
CA GLU A 83 -6.84 -2.15 -5.31
C GLU A 83 -5.99 -3.07 -6.22
N GLY A 84 -6.17 -4.38 -6.07
CA GLY A 84 -5.37 -5.40 -6.75
C GLY A 84 -4.10 -5.82 -5.99
N TRP A 85 -3.82 -5.27 -4.80
CA TRP A 85 -2.79 -5.75 -3.88
C TRP A 85 -3.22 -5.47 -2.43
N ASN A 86 -4.32 -6.09 -2.02
CA ASN A 86 -4.94 -5.93 -0.70
C ASN A 86 -4.30 -6.83 0.36
N ASP A 87 -3.73 -7.96 -0.06
CA ASP A 87 -3.04 -8.90 0.82
C ASP A 87 -1.89 -9.62 0.12
N ALA A 88 -1.16 -10.44 0.88
CA ALA A 88 0.02 -11.14 0.40
C ALA A 88 -0.25 -12.11 -0.77
N SER A 89 -1.46 -12.64 -0.90
CA SER A 89 -1.82 -13.55 -2.01
C SER A 89 -1.90 -12.82 -3.36
N GLU A 90 -2.15 -11.50 -3.34
CA GLU A 90 -2.24 -10.65 -4.53
C GLU A 90 -0.89 -10.06 -4.97
N THR A 91 0.21 -10.38 -4.27
CA THR A 91 1.56 -9.81 -4.53
C THR A 91 2.04 -10.02 -5.96
N LEU A 92 1.59 -11.07 -6.63
CA LEU A 92 1.90 -11.31 -8.02
C LEU A 92 1.42 -10.18 -8.94
N ASN A 93 0.35 -9.46 -8.59
CA ASN A 93 -0.20 -8.38 -9.40
C ASN A 93 0.78 -7.21 -9.55
N VAL A 94 1.55 -6.89 -8.50
CA VAL A 94 2.62 -5.87 -8.57
C VAL A 94 3.71 -6.32 -9.54
N THR A 95 4.15 -7.58 -9.45
CA THR A 95 5.16 -8.12 -10.37
C THR A 95 4.66 -8.14 -11.81
N LEU A 96 3.40 -8.50 -12.04
CA LEU A 96 2.79 -8.47 -13.38
C LEU A 96 2.80 -7.05 -13.95
N GLU A 97 2.49 -6.05 -13.15
CA GLU A 97 2.50 -4.65 -13.58
C GLU A 97 3.93 -4.16 -13.88
N LEU A 98 4.92 -4.51 -13.06
CA LEU A 98 6.34 -4.23 -13.35
C LEU A 98 6.78 -4.87 -14.68
N VAL A 99 6.42 -6.14 -14.93
CA VAL A 99 6.73 -6.82 -16.20
C VAL A 99 6.07 -6.11 -17.38
N ARG A 100 4.82 -5.67 -17.26
CA ARG A 100 4.12 -4.92 -18.32
C ARG A 100 4.82 -3.60 -18.67
N ARG A 101 5.44 -2.96 -17.68
CA ARG A 101 6.19 -1.71 -17.85
C ARG A 101 7.62 -1.91 -18.35
N GLY A 102 8.06 -3.16 -18.50
CA GLY A 102 9.33 -3.52 -19.11
C GLY A 102 10.50 -3.64 -18.15
N TYR A 103 10.25 -3.71 -16.83
CA TYR A 103 11.31 -4.06 -15.88
C TYR A 103 11.85 -5.46 -16.17
N THR A 104 13.17 -5.62 -16.13
CA THR A 104 13.80 -6.93 -16.29
C THR A 104 13.65 -7.79 -15.03
N GLU A 105 13.87 -9.10 -15.16
CA GLU A 105 13.88 -10.02 -14.01
C GLU A 105 14.90 -9.57 -12.96
N GLU A 106 16.07 -9.09 -13.37
CA GLU A 106 17.10 -8.59 -12.47
C GLU A 106 16.67 -7.32 -11.73
N GLU A 107 15.98 -6.40 -12.40
CA GLU A 107 15.46 -5.17 -11.77
C GLU A 107 14.33 -5.49 -10.79
N ILE A 108 13.43 -6.39 -11.16
CA ILE A 108 12.37 -6.89 -10.29
C ILE A 108 12.96 -7.58 -9.05
N ALA A 109 14.02 -8.39 -9.21
CA ALA A 109 14.71 -9.02 -8.09
C ALA A 109 15.36 -7.99 -7.15
N LYS A 110 15.88 -6.87 -7.68
CA LYS A 110 16.40 -5.76 -6.87
C LYS A 110 15.28 -5.13 -6.03
N LEU A 111 14.15 -4.80 -6.66
CA LEU A 111 12.98 -4.19 -6.00
C LEU A 111 12.40 -5.09 -4.90
N TRP A 112 12.31 -6.40 -5.15
CA TRP A 112 11.74 -7.38 -4.19
C TRP A 112 12.68 -7.79 -3.06
N GLY A 113 13.92 -7.29 -3.02
CA GLY A 113 14.78 -7.52 -1.87
C GLY A 113 16.27 -7.45 -2.15
N GLY A 114 16.71 -7.54 -3.41
CA GLY A 114 18.13 -7.45 -3.74
C GLY A 114 18.79 -6.17 -3.18
N ASN A 115 18.10 -5.04 -3.29
CA ASN A 115 18.58 -3.77 -2.73
C ASN A 115 18.59 -3.74 -1.21
N LEU A 116 17.53 -4.25 -0.58
CA LEU A 116 17.46 -4.36 0.89
C LEU A 116 18.59 -5.23 1.43
N LEU A 117 18.80 -6.41 0.85
CA LEU A 117 19.85 -7.35 1.26
C LEU A 117 21.26 -6.82 0.99
N ARG A 118 21.45 -5.97 -0.01
CA ARG A 118 22.72 -5.24 -0.21
C ARG A 118 22.99 -4.28 0.95
N VAL A 119 21.99 -3.49 1.35
CA VAL A 119 22.11 -2.52 2.44
C VAL A 119 22.30 -3.24 3.78
N LEU A 120 21.51 -4.28 4.06
CA LEU A 120 21.61 -5.05 5.30
C LEU A 120 23.03 -5.61 5.51
N ARG A 121 23.62 -6.21 4.47
CA ARG A 121 25.00 -6.73 4.53
C ARG A 121 26.05 -5.65 4.83
N GLU A 122 25.87 -4.44 4.29
CA GLU A 122 26.79 -3.34 4.55
C GLU A 122 26.65 -2.83 5.99
N VAL A 123 25.43 -2.76 6.51
CA VAL A 123 25.17 -2.43 7.92
C VAL A 123 25.83 -3.45 8.85
N GLU A 124 25.67 -4.75 8.57
CA GLU A 124 26.31 -5.83 9.32
C GLU A 124 27.84 -5.72 9.31
N ARG A 125 28.42 -5.41 8.14
CA ARG A 125 29.87 -5.23 7.98
C ARG A 125 30.40 -4.07 8.86
N VAL A 126 29.75 -2.91 8.79
CA VAL A 126 30.14 -1.74 9.59
C VAL A 126 30.00 -2.03 11.09
N ALA A 127 28.91 -2.68 11.50
CA ALA A 127 28.72 -3.07 12.89
C ALA A 127 29.85 -3.98 13.39
N ALA A 128 30.28 -4.95 12.59
CA ALA A 128 31.39 -5.85 12.93
C ALA A 128 32.74 -5.12 13.01
N ASP A 129 32.99 -4.14 12.16
CA ASP A 129 34.22 -3.35 12.18
C ASP A 129 34.29 -2.43 13.42
N MET A 130 33.16 -1.90 13.88
CA MET A 130 33.07 -1.06 15.08
C MET A 130 33.24 -1.82 16.40
N GLN A 131 33.07 -3.14 16.38
CA GLN A 131 33.23 -4.01 17.54
C GLN A 131 34.66 -4.53 17.74
N ARG A 132 35.58 -4.24 16.81
CA ARG A 132 37.01 -4.58 16.91
C ARG A 132 37.81 -3.49 17.59
#